data_AF-A0A2I0HZ81-F1
#
_entry.id   AF-A0A2I0HZ81-F1
#
_cell.length_a   1.000
_cell.length_b   1.000
_cell.length_c   1.000
_cell.angle_alpha   90.00
_cell.angle_beta   90.00
_cell.angle_gamma   90.00
#
_symmetry.space_group_name_H-M   'P 1'
#
loop_
_entity.id
_entity.type
_entity.pdbx_description
1 polymer ?
#
loop_
_entity_poly.entity_id
_entity_poly.type
_entity_poly.pdbx_seq_one_letter_code
_entity_poly.pdbx_strand_id
1 'polypeptide(L)'
;MGPPGAVVQDISSVNYPFEVQAMSTEKLPFVLPAVFTIGPHNMLSNHVKELVQGVIEGETRVLAASMTMEEIFKGTKEFKEEVFEKVQFELNQLGLLMYNANVKQLVDMLGHGNFSYLGQKTQQEAANQAKIDVAVAKMKGEIGAKERDAKVAAANAELANKAWWTREAKVVEVEAAKVVALREAELQRNVEIMNAQTRTEKLKAEFVEIL
;
A
#
# COMPACT_ATOMS: atom_id res chain seq x y z
N MET A 1 50.79 2.74 -53.61
CA MET A 1 50.42 1.99 -52.39
C MET A 1 48.98 2.36 -52.05
N GLY A 2 48.02 1.48 -52.31
CA GLY A 2 46.64 1.68 -51.86
C GLY A 2 46.54 1.48 -50.35
N PRO A 3 45.53 2.06 -49.68
CA PRO A 3 45.35 1.88 -48.24
C PRO A 3 45.13 0.39 -47.92
N PRO A 4 45.58 -0.10 -46.76
CA PRO A 4 45.31 -1.47 -46.34
C PRO A 4 43.79 -1.69 -46.32
N GLY A 5 43.34 -2.69 -47.08
CA GLY A 5 41.93 -3.03 -47.21
C GLY A 5 41.33 -3.28 -45.83
N ALA A 6 40.26 -2.57 -45.50
CA ALA A 6 39.45 -2.89 -44.34
C ALA A 6 39.06 -4.37 -44.44
N VAL A 7 39.48 -5.17 -43.47
CA VAL A 7 39.00 -6.54 -43.33
C VAL A 7 37.52 -6.42 -42.97
N VAL A 8 36.65 -6.61 -43.95
CA VAL A 8 35.20 -6.71 -43.72
C VAL A 8 34.99 -8.01 -42.97
N GLN A 9 34.85 -7.93 -41.65
CA GLN A 9 34.53 -9.09 -40.83
C GLN A 9 33.07 -9.45 -41.11
N ASP A 10 32.85 -10.67 -41.61
CA ASP A 10 31.53 -11.19 -41.91
C ASP A 10 30.70 -11.30 -40.62
N ILE A 11 29.75 -10.39 -40.43
CA ILE A 11 28.84 -10.32 -39.28
C ILE A 11 27.57 -11.17 -39.47
N SER A 12 27.52 -12.03 -40.50
CA SER A 12 26.34 -12.86 -40.75
C SER A 12 26.01 -13.74 -39.54
N SER A 13 24.72 -13.88 -39.26
CA SER A 13 24.20 -14.62 -38.11
C SER A 13 23.27 -15.74 -38.56
N VAL A 14 23.13 -16.78 -37.74
CA VAL A 14 22.18 -17.88 -37.95
C VAL A 14 21.14 -17.88 -36.85
N ASN A 15 19.89 -18.11 -37.25
CA ASN A 15 18.80 -18.35 -36.32
C ASN A 15 18.72 -19.85 -36.00
N TYR A 16 18.77 -20.16 -34.71
CA TYR A 16 18.62 -21.49 -34.14
C TYR A 16 17.25 -21.56 -33.46
N PRO A 17 16.20 -22.01 -34.17
CA PRO A 17 14.97 -22.40 -33.51
C PRO A 17 15.26 -23.61 -32.62
N PHE A 18 14.80 -23.54 -31.38
CA PHE A 18 15.08 -24.55 -30.38
C PHE A 18 13.86 -24.74 -29.49
N GLU A 19 13.52 -25.99 -29.18
CA GLU A 19 12.47 -26.35 -28.23
C GLU A 19 13.10 -27.15 -27.10
N VAL A 20 13.51 -26.46 -26.03
CA VAL A 20 14.14 -27.14 -24.89
C VAL A 20 13.06 -27.92 -24.15
N GLN A 21 13.24 -29.23 -24.02
CA GLN A 21 12.48 -30.03 -23.06
C GLN A 21 13.24 -30.05 -21.73
N ALA A 22 12.60 -29.51 -20.69
CA ALA A 22 13.18 -29.37 -19.37
C ALA A 22 12.18 -29.79 -18.27
N MET A 23 12.70 -29.94 -17.06
CA MET A 23 11.93 -30.25 -15.86
C MET A 23 12.22 -29.21 -14.79
N SER A 24 11.18 -28.77 -14.07
CA SER A 24 11.34 -27.92 -12.89
C SER A 24 11.92 -28.69 -11.70
N THR A 25 12.24 -28.00 -10.60
CA THR A 25 12.60 -28.61 -9.30
C THR A 25 11.55 -29.61 -8.81
N GLU A 26 10.28 -29.37 -9.14
CA GLU A 26 9.14 -30.22 -8.77
C GLU A 26 8.95 -31.41 -9.73
N LYS A 27 9.88 -31.61 -10.68
CA LYS A 27 9.84 -32.61 -11.75
C LYS A 27 8.65 -32.45 -12.69
N LEU A 28 8.15 -31.22 -12.84
CA LEU A 28 7.11 -30.92 -13.81
C LEU A 28 7.75 -30.67 -15.18
N PRO A 29 7.37 -31.44 -16.22
CA PRO A 29 7.93 -31.27 -17.55
C PRO A 29 7.33 -30.06 -18.27
N PHE A 30 8.16 -29.34 -19.00
CA PHE A 30 7.73 -28.25 -19.87
C PHE A 30 8.61 -28.14 -21.12
N VAL A 31 8.12 -27.38 -22.09
CA VAL A 31 8.86 -27.02 -23.30
C VAL A 31 9.09 -25.51 -23.35
N LEU A 32 10.32 -25.13 -23.62
CA LEU A 32 10.75 -23.75 -23.86
C LEU A 32 11.02 -23.54 -25.35
N PRO A 33 10.05 -23.03 -26.12
CA PRO A 33 10.29 -22.64 -27.50
C PRO A 33 11.06 -21.31 -27.53
N ALA A 34 12.24 -21.32 -28.14
CA ALA A 34 13.11 -20.17 -28.27
C ALA A 34 13.75 -20.09 -29.66
N VAL A 35 14.14 -18.90 -30.08
CA VAL A 35 14.95 -18.69 -31.29
C VAL A 35 16.18 -17.87 -30.91
N PHE A 36 17.35 -18.47 -31.07
CA PHE A 36 18.63 -17.82 -30.77
C PHE A 36 19.29 -17.35 -32.06
N THR A 37 19.72 -16.10 -32.11
CA THR A 37 20.47 -15.54 -33.24
C THR A 37 21.94 -15.46 -32.87
N ILE A 38 22.78 -16.29 -33.49
CA ILE A 38 24.19 -16.48 -33.12
C ILE A 38 25.08 -16.27 -34.35
N GLY A 39 26.22 -15.60 -34.18
CA GLY A 39 27.23 -15.41 -35.22
C GLY A 39 28.66 -15.35 -34.66
N PRO A 40 29.67 -15.18 -35.54
CA PRO A 40 29.58 -15.05 -36.99
C PRO A 40 29.37 -16.39 -37.73
N HIS A 41 28.64 -16.38 -38.85
CA HIS A 41 28.20 -17.57 -39.59
C HIS A 41 29.35 -18.43 -40.10
N ASN A 42 30.46 -17.78 -40.49
CA ASN A 42 31.64 -18.42 -41.05
C ASN A 42 32.33 -19.40 -40.09
N MET A 43 31.99 -19.38 -38.79
CA MET A 43 32.48 -20.30 -37.77
C MET A 43 31.52 -21.48 -37.50
N LEU A 44 30.35 -21.54 -38.16
CA LEU A 44 29.28 -22.48 -37.84
C LEU A 44 29.29 -23.72 -38.76
N SER A 45 30.33 -24.55 -38.61
CA SER A 45 30.34 -25.91 -39.18
C SER A 45 29.20 -26.77 -38.59
N ASN A 46 28.83 -27.89 -39.23
CA ASN A 46 27.80 -28.79 -38.69
C ASN A 46 28.12 -29.24 -37.25
N HIS A 47 29.39 -29.49 -36.96
CA HIS A 47 29.85 -29.84 -35.62
C HIS A 47 29.65 -28.70 -34.60
N VAL A 48 29.93 -27.46 -35.01
CA VAL A 48 29.70 -26.27 -34.16
C VAL A 48 28.20 -26.05 -33.93
N LYS A 49 27.34 -26.33 -34.91
CA LYS A 49 25.88 -26.26 -34.72
C LYS A 49 25.39 -27.25 -33.67
N GLU A 50 25.86 -28.49 -33.70
CA GLU A 50 25.54 -29.50 -32.69
C GLU A 50 26.02 -29.09 -31.30
N LEU A 51 27.23 -28.51 -31.22
CA LEU A 51 27.78 -28.03 -29.96
C LEU A 51 26.96 -26.87 -29.38
N VAL A 52 26.61 -25.87 -30.20
CA VAL A 52 25.76 -24.75 -29.81
C VAL A 52 24.40 -25.24 -29.30
N GLN A 53 23.78 -26.21 -29.98
CA GLN A 53 22.52 -26.81 -29.54
C GLN A 53 22.68 -27.53 -28.19
N GLY A 54 23.76 -28.31 -28.01
CA GLY A 54 24.04 -29.01 -26.76
C GLY A 54 24.25 -28.06 -25.58
N VAL A 55 24.96 -26.94 -25.80
CA VAL A 55 25.15 -25.89 -24.78
C VAL A 55 23.81 -25.25 -24.39
N ILE A 56 23.01 -24.84 -25.37
CA ILE A 56 21.70 -24.23 -25.13
C ILE A 56 20.80 -25.19 -24.34
N GLU A 57 20.75 -26.47 -24.74
CA GLU A 57 19.94 -27.48 -24.06
C GLU A 57 20.42 -27.74 -22.63
N GLY A 58 21.73 -27.92 -22.47
CA GLY A 58 22.37 -28.25 -21.19
C GLY A 58 22.15 -27.15 -20.16
N GLU A 59 22.54 -25.91 -20.48
CA GLU A 59 22.43 -24.78 -19.56
C GLU A 59 20.97 -24.47 -19.20
N THR A 60 20.08 -24.51 -20.19
CA THR A 60 18.66 -24.28 -19.92
C THR A 60 18.07 -25.36 -19.02
N ARG A 61 18.44 -26.64 -19.21
CA ARG A 61 17.96 -27.75 -18.38
C ARG A 61 18.48 -27.65 -16.95
N VAL A 62 19.74 -27.28 -16.76
CA VAL A 62 20.34 -27.09 -15.43
C VAL A 62 19.60 -25.97 -14.69
N LEU A 63 19.37 -24.84 -15.34
CA LEU A 63 18.65 -23.72 -14.74
C LEU A 63 17.20 -24.10 -14.39
N ALA A 64 16.49 -24.71 -15.33
CA ALA A 64 15.12 -25.17 -15.13
C ALA A 64 15.00 -26.13 -13.92
N ALA A 65 15.95 -27.04 -13.76
CA ALA A 65 15.95 -28.01 -12.67
C ALA A 65 16.18 -27.40 -11.28
N SER A 66 16.63 -26.13 -11.22
CA SER A 66 16.87 -25.40 -9.97
C SER A 66 15.71 -24.50 -9.55
N MET A 67 14.73 -24.28 -10.43
CA MET A 67 13.59 -23.39 -10.19
C MET A 67 12.27 -24.17 -10.13
N THR A 68 11.36 -23.73 -9.26
CA THR A 68 9.98 -24.24 -9.25
C THR A 68 9.22 -23.84 -10.51
N MET A 69 8.15 -24.56 -10.83
CA MET A 69 7.34 -24.23 -12.01
C MET A 69 6.68 -22.85 -11.88
N GLU A 70 6.33 -22.45 -10.66
CA GLU A 70 5.79 -21.14 -10.36
C GLU A 70 6.82 -20.02 -10.59
N GLU A 71 8.07 -20.21 -10.18
CA GLU A 71 9.15 -19.25 -10.42
C GLU A 71 9.46 -19.11 -11.91
N ILE A 72 9.51 -20.23 -12.64
CA ILE A 72 9.71 -20.22 -14.09
C ILE A 72 8.54 -19.51 -14.81
N PHE A 73 7.30 -19.69 -14.33
CA PHE A 73 6.11 -19.06 -14.91
C PHE A 73 5.98 -17.57 -14.56
N LYS A 74 6.27 -17.17 -13.32
CA LYS A 74 6.18 -15.77 -12.87
C LYS A 74 7.39 -14.96 -13.32
N GLY A 75 8.59 -15.53 -13.22
CA GLY A 75 9.88 -14.92 -13.53
C GLY A 75 10.35 -15.16 -14.97
N THR A 76 9.43 -15.06 -15.94
CA THR A 76 9.81 -15.29 -17.35
C THR A 76 10.86 -14.30 -17.86
N LYS A 77 11.09 -13.17 -17.19
CA LYS A 77 12.14 -12.22 -17.57
C LYS A 77 13.50 -12.65 -17.02
N GLU A 78 13.55 -12.91 -15.71
CA GLU A 78 14.75 -13.33 -14.98
C GLU A 78 15.28 -14.67 -15.53
N PHE A 79 14.39 -15.63 -15.76
CA PHE A 79 14.74 -16.91 -16.38
C PHE A 79 15.35 -16.72 -17.77
N LYS A 80 14.80 -15.82 -18.60
CA LYS A 80 15.33 -15.54 -19.94
C LYS A 80 16.70 -14.88 -19.90
N GLU A 81 16.89 -13.93 -19.00
CA GLU A 81 18.16 -13.24 -18.79
C GLU A 81 19.23 -14.23 -18.34
N GLU A 82 18.92 -15.11 -17.39
CA GLU A 82 19.88 -16.09 -16.89
C GLU A 82 20.22 -17.18 -17.93
N VAL A 83 19.23 -17.67 -18.71
CA VAL A 83 19.51 -18.55 -19.86
C VAL A 83 20.44 -17.85 -20.86
N PHE A 84 20.16 -16.59 -21.18
CA PHE A 84 20.98 -15.81 -22.12
C PHE A 84 22.42 -15.68 -21.62
N GLU A 85 22.62 -15.27 -20.36
CA GLU A 85 23.94 -15.06 -19.77
C GLU A 85 24.77 -16.35 -19.73
N LYS A 86 24.17 -17.45 -19.27
CA LYS A 86 24.86 -18.75 -19.17
C LYS A 86 25.24 -19.31 -20.54
N VAL A 87 24.31 -19.28 -21.49
CA VAL A 87 24.60 -19.74 -22.85
C VAL A 87 25.64 -18.84 -23.51
N GLN A 88 25.55 -17.51 -23.38
CA GLN A 88 26.55 -16.61 -23.94
C GLN A 88 27.94 -16.85 -23.32
N PHE A 89 28.03 -17.14 -22.03
CA PHE A 89 29.29 -17.45 -21.36
C PHE A 89 30.00 -18.66 -21.99
N GLU A 90 29.26 -19.74 -22.25
CA GLU A 90 29.79 -20.94 -22.92
C GLU A 90 30.14 -20.66 -24.39
N LEU A 91 29.28 -19.93 -25.12
CA LEU A 91 29.53 -19.56 -26.51
C LEU A 91 30.78 -18.68 -26.70
N ASN A 92 31.13 -17.86 -25.71
CA ASN A 92 32.35 -17.05 -25.74
C ASN A 92 33.61 -17.90 -25.90
N GLN A 93 33.64 -19.11 -25.32
CA GLN A 93 34.77 -20.03 -25.45
C GLN A 93 34.95 -20.53 -26.88
N LEU A 94 33.86 -20.53 -27.66
CA LEU A 94 33.82 -20.94 -29.07
C LEU A 94 34.04 -19.76 -30.02
N GLY A 95 34.24 -18.54 -29.49
CA GLY A 95 34.31 -17.32 -30.29
C GLY A 95 32.97 -16.91 -30.91
N LEU A 96 31.85 -17.41 -30.38
CA LEU A 96 30.50 -17.14 -30.87
C LEU A 96 29.80 -16.10 -30.00
N LEU A 97 29.03 -15.22 -30.66
CA LEU A 97 28.24 -14.20 -30.02
C LEU A 97 26.76 -14.43 -30.30
N MET A 98 25.97 -14.41 -29.24
CA MET A 98 24.51 -14.39 -29.29
C MET A 98 24.05 -12.93 -29.42
N TYR A 99 23.49 -12.60 -30.58
CA TYR A 99 22.91 -11.27 -30.82
C TYR A 99 21.51 -11.14 -30.20
N ASN A 100 20.75 -12.23 -30.15
CA ASN A 100 19.38 -12.25 -29.67
C ASN A 100 18.98 -13.63 -29.15
N ALA A 101 18.15 -13.67 -28.11
CA ALA A 101 17.38 -14.85 -27.72
C ALA A 101 15.91 -14.46 -27.59
N ASN A 102 15.08 -14.92 -28.53
CA ASN A 102 13.64 -14.73 -28.46
C ASN A 102 12.98 -15.97 -27.85
N VAL A 103 12.84 -15.96 -26.54
CA VAL A 103 12.15 -17.01 -25.79
C VAL A 103 10.65 -16.73 -25.78
N LYS A 104 9.86 -17.65 -26.34
CA LYS A 104 8.40 -17.60 -26.41
C LYS A 104 7.78 -18.06 -25.08
N GLN A 105 6.45 -18.05 -25.03
CA GLN A 105 5.71 -18.55 -23.89
C GLN A 105 5.97 -20.05 -23.70
N LEU A 106 6.19 -20.43 -22.44
CA LEU A 106 6.35 -21.83 -22.04
C LEU A 106 5.09 -22.62 -22.37
N VAL A 107 5.27 -23.86 -22.82
CA VAL A 107 4.15 -24.75 -23.11
C VAL A 107 4.30 -26.05 -22.32
N ASP A 108 3.17 -26.59 -21.88
CA ASP A 108 3.14 -27.89 -21.20
C ASP A 108 3.54 -28.97 -22.20
N MET A 109 4.20 -30.03 -21.72
CA MET A 109 4.18 -31.27 -22.48
C MET A 109 2.75 -31.82 -22.55
N LEU A 110 2.40 -32.41 -23.70
CA LEU A 110 1.07 -32.94 -23.99
C LEU A 110 0.51 -33.76 -22.80
N GLY A 111 -0.65 -33.34 -22.29
CA GLY A 111 -1.39 -34.06 -21.25
C GLY A 111 -1.21 -33.57 -19.81
N HIS A 112 -0.31 -32.62 -19.54
CA HIS A 112 -0.01 -32.22 -18.16
C HIS A 112 -0.77 -30.97 -17.65
N GLY A 113 -1.18 -30.03 -18.50
CA GLY A 113 -2.08 -28.92 -18.14
C GLY A 113 -1.62 -28.00 -16.99
N ASN A 114 -0.34 -28.04 -16.58
CA ASN A 114 0.18 -27.33 -15.43
C ASN A 114 0.12 -25.81 -15.63
N PHE A 115 0.43 -25.31 -16.83
CA PHE A 115 0.39 -23.86 -17.10
C PHE A 115 -1.02 -23.30 -17.08
N SER A 116 -2.01 -24.07 -17.53
CA SER A 116 -3.43 -23.65 -17.44
C SER A 116 -3.89 -23.55 -15.98
N TYR A 117 -3.53 -24.54 -15.16
CA TYR A 117 -3.82 -24.52 -13.72
C TYR A 117 -3.09 -23.37 -13.01
N LEU A 118 -1.80 -23.18 -13.26
CA LEU A 118 -1.01 -22.10 -12.66
C LEU A 118 -1.53 -20.71 -13.03
N GLY A 119 -1.95 -20.52 -14.28
CA GLY A 119 -2.63 -19.31 -14.73
C GLY A 119 -3.91 -19.05 -13.94
N GLN A 120 -4.77 -20.06 -13.79
CA GLN A 120 -6.00 -19.94 -13.00
C GLN A 120 -5.72 -19.68 -11.51
N LYS A 121 -4.77 -20.40 -10.91
CA LYS A 121 -4.36 -20.21 -9.52
C LYS A 121 -3.89 -18.78 -9.26
N THR A 122 -3.03 -18.25 -10.13
CA THR A 122 -2.50 -16.87 -10.00
C THR A 122 -3.61 -15.83 -10.11
N GLN A 123 -4.56 -16.00 -11.03
CA GLN A 123 -5.72 -15.11 -11.14
C GLN A 123 -6.61 -15.17 -9.89
N GLN A 124 -6.84 -16.37 -9.36
CA GLN A 124 -7.64 -16.57 -8.16
C GLN A 124 -6.98 -15.99 -6.91
N GLU A 125 -5.66 -16.13 -6.78
CA GLU A 125 -4.87 -15.51 -5.71
C GLU A 125 -4.97 -13.98 -5.75
N ALA A 126 -4.79 -13.37 -6.93
CA ALA A 126 -4.94 -11.93 -7.10
C ALA A 126 -6.36 -11.45 -6.76
N ALA A 127 -7.39 -12.18 -7.22
CA ALA A 127 -8.78 -11.88 -6.91
C ALA A 127 -9.08 -12.01 -5.41
N ASN A 128 -8.53 -13.02 -4.75
CA ASN A 128 -8.71 -13.22 -3.31
C ASN A 128 -7.97 -12.14 -2.50
N GLN A 129 -6.76 -11.77 -2.89
CA GLN A 129 -6.02 -10.68 -2.26
C GLN A 129 -6.78 -9.36 -2.36
N ALA A 130 -7.31 -9.03 -3.55
CA ALA A 130 -8.13 -7.84 -3.72
C ALA A 130 -9.37 -7.84 -2.81
N LYS A 131 -10.04 -9.00 -2.63
CA LYS A 131 -11.17 -9.13 -1.69
C LYS A 131 -10.73 -8.90 -0.24
N ILE A 132 -9.57 -9.45 0.16
CA ILE A 132 -9.00 -9.24 1.49
C ILE A 132 -8.71 -7.76 1.71
N ASP A 133 -8.06 -7.10 0.76
CA ASP A 133 -7.70 -5.69 0.85
C ASP A 133 -8.95 -4.79 1.00
N VAL A 134 -10.00 -5.06 0.22
CA VAL A 134 -11.29 -4.36 0.35
C VAL A 134 -11.92 -4.59 1.72
N ALA A 135 -11.92 -5.82 2.21
CA ALA A 135 -12.48 -6.14 3.53
C ALA A 135 -11.71 -5.44 4.66
N VAL A 136 -10.38 -5.46 4.61
CA VAL A 136 -9.51 -4.77 5.59
C VAL A 136 -9.72 -3.26 5.54
N ALA A 137 -9.80 -2.66 4.35
CA ALA A 137 -10.05 -1.23 4.19
C ALA A 137 -11.42 -0.83 4.77
N LYS A 138 -12.47 -1.62 4.49
CA LYS A 138 -13.81 -1.40 5.04
C LYS A 138 -13.82 -1.50 6.57
N MET A 139 -13.21 -2.54 7.13
CA MET A 139 -13.10 -2.73 8.58
C MET A 139 -12.40 -1.54 9.25
N LYS A 140 -11.28 -1.07 8.69
CA LYS A 140 -10.56 0.12 9.19
C LYS A 140 -11.44 1.37 9.13
N GLY A 141 -12.19 1.55 8.05
CA GLY A 141 -13.14 2.66 7.89
C GLY A 141 -14.24 2.63 8.96
N GLU A 142 -14.83 1.46 9.22
CA GLU A 142 -15.88 1.29 10.23
C GLU A 142 -15.37 1.53 11.65
N ILE A 143 -14.17 1.03 11.98
CA ILE A 143 -13.53 1.30 13.28
C ILE A 143 -13.26 2.80 13.45
N GLY A 144 -12.68 3.46 12.45
CA GLY A 144 -12.41 4.89 12.49
C GLY A 144 -13.69 5.74 12.63
N ALA A 145 -14.79 5.33 11.97
CA ALA A 145 -16.08 5.97 12.12
C ALA A 145 -16.61 5.83 13.56
N LYS A 146 -16.61 4.61 14.10
CA LYS A 146 -17.05 4.35 15.49
C LYS A 146 -16.21 5.10 16.53
N GLU A 147 -14.89 5.16 16.35
CA GLU A 147 -14.02 5.94 17.23
C GLU A 147 -14.32 7.44 17.18
N ARG A 148 -14.57 7.98 15.98
CA ARG A 148 -14.97 9.37 15.82
C ARG A 148 -16.29 9.64 16.53
N ASP A 149 -17.29 8.79 16.33
CA ASP A 149 -18.61 8.93 16.94
C ASP A 149 -18.51 8.84 18.47
N ALA A 150 -17.71 7.91 19.00
CA ALA A 150 -17.45 7.79 20.43
C ALA A 150 -16.77 9.05 21.00
N LYS A 151 -15.78 9.61 20.30
CA LYS A 151 -15.11 10.87 20.70
C LYS A 151 -16.07 12.06 20.70
N VAL A 152 -16.92 12.17 19.68
CA VAL A 152 -17.94 13.23 19.60
C VAL A 152 -18.95 13.09 20.74
N ALA A 153 -19.42 11.87 21.01
CA ALA A 153 -20.35 11.61 22.12
C ALA A 153 -19.73 11.97 23.47
N ALA A 154 -18.46 11.59 23.71
CA ALA A 154 -17.74 11.94 24.93
C ALA A 154 -17.56 13.46 25.09
N ALA A 155 -17.16 14.17 24.03
CA ALA A 155 -17.01 15.62 24.04
C ALA A 155 -18.34 16.34 24.31
N ASN A 156 -19.44 15.85 23.72
CA ASN A 156 -20.78 16.41 23.97
C ASN A 156 -21.22 16.18 25.42
N ALA A 157 -20.96 15.00 26.00
CA ALA A 157 -21.26 14.70 27.40
C ALA A 157 -20.46 15.61 28.35
N GLU A 158 -19.19 15.84 28.08
CA GLU A 158 -18.35 16.77 28.85
C GLU A 158 -18.86 18.21 28.76
N LEU A 159 -19.20 18.67 27.56
CA LEU A 159 -19.77 20.01 27.35
C LEU A 159 -21.09 20.19 28.12
N ALA A 160 -21.97 19.18 28.09
CA ALA A 160 -23.23 19.19 28.82
C ALA A 160 -23.01 19.26 30.34
N ASN A 161 -22.07 18.47 30.87
CA ASN A 161 -21.70 18.53 32.29
C ASN A 161 -21.19 19.92 32.67
N LYS A 162 -20.31 20.52 31.87
CA LYS A 162 -19.79 21.87 32.12
C LYS A 162 -20.90 22.93 32.10
N ALA A 163 -21.84 22.82 31.16
CA ALA A 163 -22.99 23.71 31.08
C ALA A 163 -23.92 23.59 32.30
N TRP A 164 -24.12 22.37 32.80
CA TRP A 164 -24.88 22.11 34.03
C TRP A 164 -24.26 22.83 35.24
N TRP A 165 -22.97 22.60 35.50
CA TRP A 165 -22.25 23.26 36.60
C TRP A 165 -22.28 24.80 36.49
N THR A 166 -22.14 25.32 35.27
CA THR A 166 -22.22 26.76 35.02
C THR A 166 -23.60 27.32 35.37
N ARG A 167 -24.66 26.57 35.05
CA ARG A 167 -26.04 26.97 35.34
C ARG A 167 -26.34 26.91 36.84
N GLU A 168 -25.92 25.85 37.53
CA GLU A 168 -26.04 25.77 38.99
C GLU A 168 -25.30 26.91 39.69
N ALA A 169 -24.07 27.20 39.29
CA ALA A 169 -23.31 28.33 39.84
C ALA A 169 -24.06 29.66 39.69
N LYS A 170 -24.64 29.92 38.51
CA LYS A 170 -25.48 31.11 38.27
C LYS A 170 -26.74 31.14 39.11
N VAL A 171 -27.38 30.00 39.36
CA VAL A 171 -28.57 29.94 40.23
C VAL A 171 -28.20 30.35 41.65
N VAL A 172 -27.10 29.80 42.19
CA VAL A 172 -26.60 30.16 43.52
C VAL A 172 -26.27 31.66 43.60
N GLU A 173 -25.63 32.21 42.56
CA GLU A 173 -25.29 33.63 42.49
C GLU A 173 -26.53 34.53 42.47
N VAL A 174 -27.55 34.17 41.68
CA VAL A 174 -28.83 34.90 41.62
C VAL A 174 -29.60 34.79 42.94
N GLU A 175 -29.61 33.63 43.59
CA GLU A 175 -30.24 33.45 44.89
C GLU A 175 -29.54 34.28 45.97
N ALA A 176 -28.21 34.30 45.99
CA ALA A 176 -27.44 35.15 46.91
C ALA A 176 -27.74 36.65 46.66
N ALA A 177 -27.73 37.10 45.40
CA ALA A 177 -28.07 38.47 45.05
C ALA A 177 -29.51 38.84 45.47
N LYS A 178 -30.46 37.91 45.33
CA LYS A 178 -31.84 38.11 45.78
C LYS A 178 -31.94 38.30 47.30
N VAL A 179 -31.18 37.54 48.08
CA VAL A 179 -31.13 37.68 49.54
C VAL A 179 -30.58 39.06 49.94
N VAL A 180 -29.49 39.50 49.30
CA VAL A 180 -28.90 40.83 49.55
C VAL A 180 -29.90 41.94 49.21
N ALA A 181 -30.53 41.88 48.03
CA ALA A 181 -31.50 42.89 47.60
C ALA A 181 -32.72 42.99 48.52
N LEU A 182 -33.23 41.86 49.02
CA LEU A 182 -34.32 41.84 50.02
C LEU A 182 -33.89 42.51 51.33
N ARG A 183 -32.67 42.22 51.80
CA ARG A 183 -32.13 42.82 53.03
C ARG A 183 -31.89 44.31 52.90
N GLU A 184 -31.37 44.78 51.76
CA GLU A 184 -31.22 46.20 51.46
C GLU A 184 -32.59 46.90 51.41
N ALA A 185 -33.58 46.31 50.75
CA ALA A 185 -34.93 46.86 50.71
C ALA A 185 -35.59 46.97 52.10
N GLU A 186 -35.41 45.97 52.97
CA GLU A 186 -35.86 46.04 54.37
C GLU A 186 -35.16 47.16 55.15
N LEU A 187 -33.83 47.26 55.02
CA LEU A 187 -33.06 48.31 55.69
C LEU A 187 -33.48 49.70 55.23
N GLN A 188 -33.67 49.89 53.93
CA GLN A 188 -34.10 51.17 53.37
C GLN A 188 -35.50 51.56 53.86
N ARG A 189 -36.42 50.60 53.93
CA ARG A 189 -37.74 50.82 54.52
C ARG A 189 -37.67 51.22 55.99
N ASN A 190 -36.78 50.60 56.78
CA ASN A 190 -36.59 50.95 58.18
C ASN A 190 -36.01 52.36 58.34
N VAL A 191 -35.06 52.75 57.49
CA VAL A 191 -34.51 54.12 57.47
C VAL A 191 -35.61 55.14 57.15
N GLU A 192 -36.48 54.86 56.18
CA GLU A 192 -37.61 55.75 55.84
C GLU A 192 -38.60 55.90 57.01
N ILE A 193 -38.96 54.80 57.68
CA ILE A 193 -39.83 54.82 58.86
C ILE A 193 -39.20 55.65 59.98
N MET A 194 -37.92 55.43 60.27
CA MET A 194 -37.19 56.14 61.32
C MET A 194 -37.05 57.63 61.02
N ASN A 195 -36.79 58.01 59.77
CA ASN A 195 -36.77 59.41 59.34
C ASN A 195 -38.15 60.08 59.50
N ALA A 196 -39.22 59.38 59.14
CA ALA A 196 -40.59 59.88 59.33
C ALA A 196 -40.92 60.08 60.82
N GLN A 197 -40.55 59.12 61.68
CA GLN A 197 -40.70 59.21 63.13
C GLN A 197 -39.93 60.40 63.70
N THR A 198 -38.64 60.54 63.37
CA THR A 198 -37.79 61.64 63.83
C THR A 198 -38.41 63.00 63.46
N ARG A 199 -38.97 63.13 62.26
CA ARG A 199 -39.64 64.36 61.81
C ARG A 199 -40.92 64.64 62.60
N THR A 200 -41.72 63.61 62.90
CA THR A 200 -42.90 63.76 63.75
C THR A 200 -42.57 64.11 65.20
N GLU A 201 -41.49 63.58 65.76
CA GLU A 201 -41.03 63.92 67.11
C GLU A 201 -40.54 65.37 67.18
N LYS A 202 -39.77 65.83 66.18
CA LYS A 202 -39.39 67.24 66.06
C LYS A 202 -40.60 68.18 66.01
N LEU A 203 -41.59 67.88 65.16
CA LEU A 203 -42.82 68.68 65.08
C LEU A 203 -43.59 68.70 66.40
N LYS A 204 -43.66 67.57 67.12
CA LYS A 204 -44.27 67.52 68.46
C LYS A 204 -43.49 68.36 69.47
N ALA A 205 -42.15 68.32 69.44
CA ALA A 205 -41.31 69.12 70.33
C ALA A 205 -41.46 70.64 70.05
N GLU A 206 -41.49 71.05 68.78
CA GLU A 206 -41.77 72.44 68.38
C GLU A 206 -43.16 72.91 68.83
N PHE A 207 -44.16 72.02 68.84
CA PHE A 207 -45.51 72.33 69.36
C PHE A 207 -45.55 72.49 70.89
N VAL A 208 -44.63 71.88 71.63
CA VAL A 208 -44.54 71.97 73.10
C VAL A 208 -43.81 73.24 73.56
N GLU A 209 -42.91 73.81 72.74
CA GLU A 209 -42.23 75.08 73.05
C GLU A 209 -43.09 76.34 72.85
N ILE A 210 -44.31 76.22 72.29
CA ILE A 210 -45.21 77.36 71.98
C ILE A 210 -46.36 77.51 73.02
N LEU A 211 -46.40 76.68 74.06
CA LEU A 211 -47.32 76.79 75.20
C LEU A 211 -46.59 77.26 76.47
#